data_AF-A0A661MU80-F1
#
_entry.id   AF-A0A661MU80-F1
#
_cell.length_a   1.000
_cell.length_b   1.000
_cell.length_c   1.000
_cell.angle_alpha   90.00
_cell.angle_beta   90.00
_cell.angle_gamma   90.00
#
_symmetry.space_group_name_H-M   'P 1'
#
loop_
_entity.id
_entity.type
_entity.pdbx_description
1 polymer ?
#
loop_
_entity_poly.entity_id
_entity_poly.type
_entity_poly.pdbx_seq_one_letter_code
_entity_poly.pdbx_strand_id
1 'polypeptide(L)'
;MVTRIALSGLIAAAIFAAAGTASAYHDEEHRPTYQTGYTLNQGEWQIGLLSTDVGVHDRLTLGIDHLYYALPIFNAHARINLFRDGDWGLTISGSIYYFNVDLFWWASPEATRGWLVAWPLELRGSIPLTERFTLHPFAALSMSSGKVEQTDDAYGGAAAANNFQIGLTTEWRITRVFALNLRFRFAPWVDVSGAGGGTIQFDPATSVEVAASGELDTSEAEFAFSFVLAAHFSWSWFNLRIGGGWGNMNLPGLNFLFVQRSPIVELGVFARF
;
A
#
# COMPACT_ATOMS: atom_id res chain seq x y z
N MET A 1 4.75 33.11 10.17
CA MET A 1 3.78 32.00 10.09
C MET A 1 2.66 32.30 9.09
N VAL A 2 2.04 33.49 9.15
CA VAL A 2 0.97 33.94 8.23
C VAL A 2 1.38 33.93 6.74
N THR A 3 2.62 34.30 6.42
CA THR A 3 3.14 34.34 5.03
C THR A 3 3.31 32.96 4.38
N ARG A 4 3.54 31.90 5.16
CA ARG A 4 3.67 30.53 4.61
C ARG A 4 2.31 29.92 4.28
N ILE A 5 1.29 30.20 5.10
CA ILE A 5 -0.09 29.74 4.88
C ILE A 5 -0.68 30.43 3.64
N ALA A 6 -0.44 31.73 3.48
CA ALA A 6 -0.90 32.48 2.30
C ALA A 6 -0.25 31.99 1.00
N LEU A 7 1.04 31.64 1.03
CA LEU A 7 1.74 31.09 -0.13
C LEU A 7 1.20 29.70 -0.51
N SER A 8 0.98 28.82 0.47
CA SER A 8 0.37 27.51 0.22
C SER A 8 -1.06 27.63 -0.35
N GLY A 9 -1.84 28.59 0.16
CA GLY A 9 -3.19 28.88 -0.37
C GLY A 9 -3.16 29.42 -1.80
N LEU A 10 -2.21 30.30 -2.12
CA LEU A 10 -2.02 30.82 -3.48
C LEU A 10 -1.54 29.75 -4.46
N ILE A 11 -0.65 28.85 -4.03
CA ILE A 11 -0.20 27.71 -4.86
C ILE A 11 -1.38 26.77 -5.12
N ALA A 12 -2.17 26.42 -4.09
CA ALA A 12 -3.36 25.60 -4.26
C ALA A 12 -4.37 26.27 -5.20
N ALA A 13 -4.67 27.56 -5.00
CA ALA A 13 -5.59 28.31 -5.85
C ALA A 13 -5.09 28.46 -7.30
N ALA A 14 -3.78 28.64 -7.50
CA ALA A 14 -3.17 28.67 -8.83
C ALA A 14 -3.25 27.31 -9.52
N ILE A 15 -3.05 26.20 -8.79
CA ILE A 15 -3.26 24.84 -9.31
C ILE A 15 -4.73 24.63 -9.70
N PHE A 16 -5.68 25.08 -8.87
CA PHE A 16 -7.12 25.01 -9.16
C PHE A 16 -7.54 25.90 -10.34
N ALA A 17 -6.93 27.08 -10.50
CA ALA A 17 -7.23 28.01 -11.59
C ALA A 17 -6.54 27.61 -12.91
N ALA A 18 -5.38 26.94 -12.84
CA ALA A 18 -4.66 26.39 -14.00
C ALA A 18 -5.23 25.04 -14.48
N ALA A 19 -6.15 24.43 -13.72
CA ALA A 19 -6.98 23.33 -14.18
C ALA A 19 -7.99 23.86 -15.21
N GLY A 20 -7.52 24.12 -16.44
CA GLY A 20 -8.33 24.53 -17.58
C GLY A 20 -9.43 23.53 -17.93
N THR A 21 -10.22 23.84 -18.95
CA THR A 21 -11.33 23.02 -19.46
C THR A 21 -10.95 21.54 -19.49
N ALA A 22 -11.57 20.79 -18.56
CA ALA A 22 -11.23 19.43 -18.21
C ALA A 22 -11.31 18.48 -19.42
N SER A 23 -10.18 17.85 -19.76
CA SER A 23 -10.12 16.81 -20.80
C SER A 23 -9.51 15.50 -20.33
N ALA A 24 -9.51 15.20 -19.02
CA ALA A 24 -9.33 13.80 -18.66
C ALA A 24 -10.64 13.07 -18.82
N TYR A 25 -10.53 11.94 -19.48
CA TYR A 25 -11.62 11.06 -19.77
C TYR A 25 -11.35 9.77 -19.00
N HIS A 26 -12.35 9.20 -18.32
CA HIS A 26 -12.31 7.79 -17.97
C HIS A 26 -12.43 6.91 -19.25
N ASP A 27 -11.55 7.12 -20.23
CA ASP A 27 -11.46 6.40 -21.51
C ASP A 27 -10.42 5.29 -21.44
N GLU A 28 -10.12 4.61 -22.54
CA GLU A 28 -9.14 3.51 -22.59
C GLU A 28 -7.70 3.94 -22.31
N GLU A 29 -7.34 5.18 -22.64
CA GLU A 29 -5.97 5.69 -22.53
C GLU A 29 -5.69 6.23 -21.11
N HIS A 30 -6.67 6.91 -20.51
CA HIS A 30 -6.52 7.66 -19.26
C HIS A 30 -7.18 6.98 -18.05
N ARG A 31 -7.27 5.64 -18.06
CA ARG A 31 -7.88 4.89 -16.95
C ARG A 31 -7.18 5.10 -15.62
N PRO A 32 -7.94 5.15 -14.51
CA PRO A 32 -7.36 4.98 -13.20
C PRO A 32 -6.56 3.68 -13.15
N THR A 33 -5.26 3.77 -12.87
CA THR A 33 -4.40 2.60 -12.70
C THR A 33 -4.37 2.15 -11.25
N TYR A 34 -4.61 3.05 -10.30
CA TYR A 34 -4.59 2.70 -8.89
C TYR A 34 -5.78 1.79 -8.53
N GLN A 35 -5.49 0.63 -7.92
CA GLN A 35 -6.49 -0.39 -7.54
C GLN A 35 -7.34 -0.94 -8.70
N THR A 36 -6.80 -0.90 -9.92
CA THR A 36 -7.39 -1.54 -11.11
C THR A 36 -6.41 -2.55 -11.71
N GLY A 37 -6.93 -3.37 -12.61
CA GLY A 37 -6.19 -4.36 -13.39
C GLY A 37 -5.47 -3.74 -14.59
N TYR A 38 -5.02 -2.49 -14.49
CA TYR A 38 -4.34 -1.76 -15.55
C TYR A 38 -2.95 -1.28 -15.10
N THR A 39 -2.07 -1.13 -16.08
CA THR A 39 -0.73 -0.54 -15.97
C THR A 39 -0.69 0.82 -16.67
N LEU A 40 0.31 1.64 -16.36
CA LEU A 40 0.63 2.82 -17.15
C LEU A 40 1.11 2.41 -18.55
N ASN A 41 0.86 3.28 -19.53
CA ASN A 41 1.37 3.11 -20.89
C ASN A 41 2.89 3.38 -20.92
N GLN A 42 3.58 2.92 -21.95
CA GLN A 42 5.02 3.15 -22.07
C GLN A 42 5.36 4.66 -22.10
N GLY A 43 6.34 5.05 -21.29
CA GLY A 43 6.83 6.43 -21.19
C GLY A 43 6.00 7.34 -20.29
N GLU A 44 4.84 6.85 -19.83
CA GLU A 44 3.92 7.61 -19.00
C GLU A 44 4.36 7.62 -17.54
N TRP A 45 4.21 8.77 -16.90
CA TRP A 45 4.53 8.99 -15.50
C TRP A 45 3.26 9.30 -14.71
N GLN A 46 3.20 8.76 -13.49
CA GLN A 46 2.21 9.14 -12.51
C GLN A 46 2.94 9.61 -11.25
N ILE A 47 2.84 10.90 -10.94
CA ILE A 47 3.49 11.50 -9.76
C ILE A 47 2.39 11.90 -8.77
N GLY A 48 2.28 11.12 -7.71
CA GLY A 48 1.33 11.32 -6.63
C GLY A 48 1.95 11.81 -5.34
N LEU A 49 1.06 12.22 -4.42
CA LEU A 49 1.44 12.54 -3.04
C LEU A 49 2.03 11.31 -2.34
N LEU A 50 1.49 10.12 -2.63
CA LEU A 50 1.85 8.88 -1.93
C LEU A 50 2.83 8.01 -2.71
N SER A 51 2.88 8.11 -4.04
CA SER A 51 3.73 7.26 -4.89
C SER A 51 4.18 7.99 -6.16
N THR A 52 5.27 7.52 -6.76
CA THR A 52 5.62 7.83 -8.15
C THR A 52 5.72 6.52 -8.91
N ASP A 53 5.06 6.46 -10.06
CA ASP A 53 5.03 5.33 -10.96
C ASP A 53 5.48 5.75 -12.36
N VAL A 54 6.12 4.83 -13.08
CA VAL A 54 6.52 4.99 -14.48
C VAL A 54 6.16 3.73 -15.28
N GLY A 55 5.50 3.92 -16.42
CA GLY A 55 5.27 2.87 -17.40
C GLY A 55 6.53 2.61 -18.21
N VAL A 56 7.29 1.58 -17.85
CA VAL A 56 8.50 1.17 -18.59
C VAL A 56 8.12 0.52 -19.92
N HIS A 57 6.97 -0.15 -19.94
CA HIS A 57 6.36 -0.80 -21.10
C HIS A 57 4.84 -0.77 -20.90
N ASP A 58 4.04 -0.92 -21.96
CA ASP A 58 2.56 -0.99 -21.88
C ASP A 58 2.01 -2.10 -20.96
N ARG A 59 2.89 -3.00 -20.51
CA ARG A 59 2.57 -4.11 -19.61
C ARG A 59 3.39 -4.10 -18.33
N LEU A 60 4.26 -3.12 -18.12
CA LEU A 60 5.14 -3.05 -16.96
C LEU A 60 5.17 -1.63 -16.41
N THR A 61 4.67 -1.47 -15.19
CA THR A 61 4.81 -0.26 -14.39
C THR A 61 5.75 -0.53 -13.23
N LEU A 62 6.68 0.37 -12.99
CA LEU A 62 7.53 0.38 -11.80
C LEU A 62 7.21 1.60 -10.96
N GLY A 63 7.37 1.52 -9.66
CA GLY A 63 7.18 2.68 -8.80
C GLY A 63 7.79 2.54 -7.43
N ILE A 64 7.63 3.62 -6.67
CA ILE A 64 8.04 3.78 -5.28
C ILE A 64 6.92 4.51 -4.52
N ASP A 65 6.78 4.26 -3.22
CA ASP A 65 5.84 5.00 -2.38
C ASP A 65 6.58 6.02 -1.51
N HIS A 66 6.31 7.32 -1.70
CA HIS A 66 6.97 8.43 -1.00
C HIS A 66 6.71 8.42 0.51
N LEU A 67 5.54 7.94 0.94
CA LEU A 67 5.15 7.94 2.34
C LEU A 67 6.15 7.17 3.23
N TYR A 68 6.73 6.10 2.70
CA TYR A 68 7.64 5.23 3.44
C TYR A 68 9.07 5.79 3.53
N TYR A 69 9.48 6.68 2.62
CA TYR A 69 10.75 7.39 2.74
C TYR A 69 10.79 8.36 3.91
N ALA A 70 9.63 8.80 4.43
CA ALA A 70 9.57 9.58 5.67
C ALA A 70 9.91 8.72 6.92
N LEU A 71 9.82 7.40 6.82
CA LEU A 71 10.09 6.42 7.89
C LEU A 71 11.40 5.63 7.66
N PRO A 72 12.37 6.24 6.96
CA PRO A 72 13.49 5.58 6.26
C PRO A 72 13.30 4.12 5.83
N ILE A 73 12.14 3.81 5.25
CA ILE A 73 11.83 2.50 4.68
C ILE A 73 12.17 2.56 3.19
N PHE A 74 13.05 1.67 2.74
CA PHE A 74 13.27 1.48 1.31
C PHE A 74 12.09 0.71 0.72
N ASN A 75 11.59 1.17 -0.43
CA ASN A 75 10.57 0.44 -1.16
C ASN A 75 10.76 0.51 -2.67
N ALA A 76 10.18 -0.49 -3.33
CA ALA A 76 9.94 -0.49 -4.75
C ALA A 76 8.77 -1.44 -5.05
N HIS A 77 8.00 -1.15 -6.09
CA HIS A 77 6.95 -2.03 -6.57
C HIS A 77 6.95 -2.13 -8.08
N ALA A 78 6.43 -3.25 -8.55
CA ALA A 78 6.25 -3.55 -9.96
C ALA A 78 4.83 -4.05 -10.18
N ARG A 79 4.24 -3.66 -11.31
CA ARG A 79 2.97 -4.19 -11.80
C ARG A 79 3.12 -4.67 -13.23
N ILE A 80 2.72 -5.91 -13.47
CA ILE A 80 2.77 -6.56 -14.76
C ILE A 80 1.34 -6.82 -15.22
N ASN A 81 1.01 -6.37 -16.42
CA ASN A 81 -0.24 -6.68 -17.09
C ASN A 81 -0.13 -8.06 -17.76
N LEU A 82 -0.86 -9.03 -17.23
CA LEU A 82 -0.91 -10.41 -17.72
C LEU A 82 -1.85 -10.53 -18.92
N PHE A 83 -2.92 -9.74 -18.94
CA PHE A 83 -3.94 -9.75 -19.97
C PHE A 83 -4.63 -8.39 -20.08
N ARG A 84 -4.71 -7.84 -21.30
CA ARG A 84 -5.42 -6.61 -21.64
C ARG A 84 -6.14 -6.80 -22.96
N ASP A 85 -7.45 -6.67 -22.95
CA ASP A 85 -8.30 -6.70 -24.16
C ASP A 85 -9.42 -5.67 -24.00
N GLY A 86 -9.25 -4.52 -24.65
CA GLY A 86 -10.08 -3.33 -24.46
C GLY A 86 -10.22 -2.99 -22.97
N ASP A 87 -11.44 -3.20 -22.46
CA ASP A 87 -11.81 -2.89 -21.09
C ASP A 87 -11.44 -3.95 -20.05
N TRP A 88 -11.11 -5.15 -20.50
CA TRP A 88 -10.73 -6.23 -19.61
C TRP A 88 -9.24 -6.13 -19.25
N GLY A 89 -8.93 -6.34 -17.98
CA GLY A 89 -7.56 -6.27 -17.48
C GLY A 89 -7.29 -7.32 -16.41
N LEU A 90 -6.09 -7.91 -16.44
CA LEU A 90 -5.56 -8.74 -15.37
C LEU A 90 -4.13 -8.31 -15.11
N THR A 91 -3.83 -7.93 -13.87
CA THR A 91 -2.48 -7.58 -13.44
C THR A 91 -2.05 -8.40 -12.25
N ILE A 92 -0.75 -8.71 -12.22
CA ILE A 92 -0.06 -9.11 -11.01
C ILE A 92 0.87 -7.97 -10.58
N SER A 93 0.92 -7.66 -9.30
CA SER A 93 1.84 -6.68 -8.74
C SER A 93 2.56 -7.26 -7.54
N GLY A 94 3.83 -6.91 -7.40
CA GLY A 94 4.66 -7.27 -6.26
C GLY A 94 5.41 -6.05 -5.77
N SER A 95 5.63 -5.98 -4.47
CA SER A 95 6.41 -4.91 -3.85
C SER A 95 7.46 -5.50 -2.93
N ILE A 96 8.51 -4.73 -2.64
CA ILE A 96 9.48 -5.04 -1.59
C ILE A 96 9.61 -3.82 -0.70
N TYR A 97 9.60 -4.06 0.61
CA TYR A 97 9.81 -3.06 1.63
C TYR A 97 10.92 -3.54 2.55
N TYR A 98 11.92 -2.71 2.81
CA TYR A 98 13.00 -2.98 3.74
C TYR A 98 13.00 -1.92 4.85
N PHE A 99 12.97 -2.39 6.08
CA PHE A 99 12.91 -1.61 7.30
C PHE A 99 14.20 -1.89 8.08
N ASN A 100 14.89 -0.83 8.49
CA ASN A 100 15.89 -0.95 9.53
C ASN A 100 15.20 -0.64 10.88
N VAL A 101 15.19 -1.58 11.81
CA VAL A 101 14.47 -1.40 13.09
C VAL A 101 15.20 -0.47 14.06
N ASP A 102 16.50 -0.21 13.81
CA ASP A 102 17.35 0.70 14.58
C ASP A 102 16.80 2.13 14.56
N LEU A 103 16.02 2.47 13.52
CA LEU A 103 15.35 3.75 13.35
C LEU A 103 14.25 4.00 14.40
N PHE A 104 13.77 2.93 15.05
CA PHE A 104 12.76 2.97 16.11
C PHE A 104 13.37 2.84 17.51
N TRP A 105 14.64 3.20 17.71
CA TRP A 105 15.31 3.24 19.01
C TRP A 105 14.51 3.97 20.10
N TRP A 106 13.69 4.95 19.72
CA TRP A 106 12.83 5.69 20.65
C TRP A 106 11.66 4.85 21.19
N ALA A 107 11.23 3.82 20.45
CA ALA A 107 10.15 2.92 20.84
C ALA A 107 10.67 1.74 21.68
N SER A 108 11.92 1.33 21.46
CA SER A 108 12.60 0.32 22.27
C SER A 108 14.09 0.65 22.40
N PRO A 109 14.49 1.39 23.44
CA PRO A 109 15.88 1.81 23.63
C PRO A 109 16.86 0.65 23.79
N GLU A 110 16.36 -0.53 24.15
CA GLU A 110 17.14 -1.74 24.40
C GLU A 110 17.33 -2.59 23.14
N ALA A 111 16.41 -2.52 22.16
CA ALA A 111 16.54 -3.20 20.88
C ALA A 111 17.43 -2.35 19.95
N THR A 112 18.61 -2.86 19.62
CA THR A 112 19.66 -1.99 19.08
C THR A 112 20.12 -2.35 17.68
N ARG A 113 19.82 -3.55 17.15
CA ARG A 113 20.03 -3.88 15.74
C ARG A 113 18.93 -4.74 15.13
N GLY A 114 18.55 -4.48 13.89
CA GLY A 114 17.73 -5.44 13.15
C GLY A 114 17.09 -4.91 11.89
N TRP A 115 16.36 -5.80 11.22
CA TRP A 115 15.71 -5.49 9.96
C TRP A 115 14.39 -6.23 9.84
N LEU A 116 13.48 -5.69 9.03
CA LEU A 116 12.28 -6.36 8.58
C LEU A 116 12.18 -6.17 7.06
N VAL A 117 11.77 -7.22 6.36
CA VAL A 117 11.46 -7.16 4.93
C VAL A 117 10.05 -7.67 4.74
N ALA A 118 9.25 -6.94 3.96
CA ALA A 118 7.91 -7.35 3.55
C ALA A 118 7.83 -7.41 2.01
N TRP A 119 7.19 -8.45 1.48
CA TRP A 119 6.98 -8.64 0.05
C TRP A 119 5.53 -9.02 -0.27
N PRO A 120 4.64 -8.03 -0.41
CA PRO A 120 3.26 -8.28 -0.80
C PRO A 120 3.17 -8.57 -2.31
N LEU A 121 2.31 -9.53 -2.65
CA LEU A 121 1.94 -9.94 -3.99
C LEU A 121 0.42 -9.80 -4.15
N GLU A 122 -0.03 -9.15 -5.20
CA GLU A 122 -1.45 -8.91 -5.48
C GLU A 122 -1.79 -9.32 -6.92
N LEU A 123 -2.86 -10.08 -7.10
CA LEU A 123 -3.51 -10.34 -8.37
C LEU A 123 -4.82 -9.54 -8.44
N ARG A 124 -5.04 -8.81 -9.53
CA ARG A 124 -6.21 -7.94 -9.69
C ARG A 124 -6.80 -8.01 -11.08
N GLY A 125 -8.11 -8.19 -11.15
CA GLY A 125 -8.89 -8.14 -12.38
C GLY A 125 -9.56 -6.79 -12.61
N SER A 126 -9.96 -6.50 -13.83
CA SER A 126 -10.89 -5.43 -14.21
C SER A 126 -11.90 -5.99 -15.19
N ILE A 127 -13.17 -5.95 -14.79
CA ILE A 127 -14.28 -6.59 -15.48
C ILE A 127 -15.33 -5.52 -15.73
N PRO A 128 -15.44 -5.00 -16.96
CA PRO A 128 -16.50 -4.06 -17.34
C PRO A 128 -17.85 -4.80 -17.31
N LEU A 129 -18.81 -4.31 -16.53
CA LEU A 129 -20.20 -4.80 -16.62
C LEU A 129 -21.03 -3.95 -17.58
N THR A 130 -20.74 -2.65 -17.62
CA THR A 130 -21.32 -1.68 -18.56
C THR A 130 -20.26 -0.63 -18.89
N GLU A 131 -20.54 0.26 -19.85
CA GLU A 131 -19.66 1.41 -20.17
C GLU A 131 -19.37 2.33 -18.98
N ARG A 132 -20.20 2.27 -17.93
CA ARG A 132 -20.11 3.13 -16.74
C ARG A 132 -19.80 2.39 -15.46
N PHE A 133 -19.74 1.07 -15.49
CA PHE A 133 -19.60 0.28 -14.28
C PHE A 133 -18.58 -0.83 -14.47
N THR A 134 -17.53 -0.81 -13.66
CA THR A 134 -16.43 -1.77 -13.71
C THR A 134 -16.21 -2.37 -12.33
N LEU A 135 -15.92 -3.67 -12.29
CA LEU A 135 -15.53 -4.38 -11.10
C LEU A 135 -14.04 -4.68 -11.13
N HIS A 136 -13.38 -4.48 -10.00
CA HIS A 136 -11.97 -4.78 -9.80
C HIS A 136 -11.78 -5.74 -8.61
N PRO A 137 -12.05 -7.05 -8.80
CA PRO A 137 -11.76 -8.04 -7.78
C PRO A 137 -10.24 -8.17 -7.60
N PHE A 138 -9.80 -8.45 -6.38
CA PHE A 138 -8.40 -8.71 -6.09
C PHE A 138 -8.21 -9.81 -5.04
N ALA A 139 -7.04 -10.43 -5.09
CA ALA A 139 -6.50 -11.29 -4.05
C ALA A 139 -5.05 -10.86 -3.78
N ALA A 140 -4.69 -10.72 -2.52
CA ALA A 140 -3.36 -10.29 -2.10
C ALA A 140 -2.82 -11.22 -1.02
N LEU A 141 -1.58 -11.64 -1.19
CA LEU A 141 -0.79 -12.36 -0.19
C LEU A 141 0.32 -11.44 0.27
N SER A 142 0.51 -11.32 1.57
CA SER A 142 1.58 -10.53 2.15
C SER A 142 2.38 -11.41 3.07
N MET A 143 3.68 -11.31 2.91
CA MET A 143 4.65 -12.07 3.65
C MET A 143 5.69 -11.11 4.18
N SER A 144 6.15 -11.36 5.38
CA SER A 144 7.24 -10.59 5.95
C SER A 144 8.09 -11.45 6.86
N SER A 145 9.35 -11.07 6.96
CA SER A 145 10.31 -11.67 7.86
C SER A 145 11.25 -10.59 8.36
N GLY A 146 11.59 -10.64 9.62
CA GLY A 146 12.57 -9.75 10.21
C GLY A 146 13.41 -10.46 11.25
N LYS A 147 14.52 -9.83 11.61
CA LYS A 147 15.38 -10.21 12.73
C LYS A 147 15.69 -8.99 13.58
N VAL A 148 15.76 -9.21 14.89
CA VAL A 148 16.16 -8.21 15.87
C VAL A 148 17.23 -8.84 16.76
N GLU A 149 18.30 -8.11 17.01
CA GLU A 149 19.45 -8.48 17.84
C GLU A 149 19.63 -7.41 18.92
N GLN A 150 19.96 -7.86 20.13
CA GLN A 150 20.32 -6.98 21.24
C GLN A 150 21.85 -6.78 21.24
N THR A 151 22.33 -5.53 21.31
CA THR A 151 23.76 -5.22 21.05
C THR A 151 24.72 -5.78 22.08
N ASP A 152 24.25 -6.07 23.29
CA ASP A 152 25.11 -6.45 24.42
C ASP A 152 24.97 -7.94 24.82
N ASP A 153 24.07 -8.71 24.21
CA ASP A 153 23.83 -10.12 24.54
C ASP A 153 23.68 -11.00 23.30
N ALA A 154 23.88 -12.32 23.44
CA ALA A 154 23.60 -13.32 22.40
C ALA A 154 22.08 -13.54 22.17
N TYR A 155 21.24 -12.54 22.45
CA TYR A 155 19.79 -12.58 22.30
C TYR A 155 19.38 -12.03 20.94
N GLY A 156 18.65 -12.85 20.20
CA GLY A 156 18.08 -12.50 18.91
C GLY A 156 16.67 -13.05 18.75
N GLY A 157 15.85 -12.34 17.98
CA GLY A 157 14.50 -12.73 17.61
C GLY A 157 14.28 -12.64 16.12
N ALA A 158 13.40 -13.47 15.59
CA ALA A 158 12.83 -13.38 14.28
C ALA A 158 11.31 -13.18 14.42
N ALA A 159 10.75 -12.36 13.55
CA ALA A 159 9.31 -12.17 13.45
C ALA A 159 8.86 -12.37 12.01
N ALA A 160 7.68 -12.96 11.83
CA ALA A 160 7.03 -13.08 10.54
C ALA A 160 5.56 -12.67 10.69
N ALA A 161 5.09 -11.85 9.75
CA ALA A 161 3.68 -11.53 9.63
C ALA A 161 3.23 -11.84 8.21
N ASN A 162 2.22 -12.70 8.10
CA ASN A 162 1.65 -13.12 6.84
C ASN A 162 0.16 -12.80 6.84
N ASN A 163 -0.40 -12.43 5.69
CA ASN A 163 -1.85 -12.33 5.56
C ASN A 163 -2.30 -12.60 4.14
N PHE A 164 -3.53 -13.08 4.02
CA PHE A 164 -4.22 -13.26 2.77
C PHE A 164 -5.48 -12.41 2.79
N GLN A 165 -5.67 -11.62 1.75
CA GLN A 165 -6.79 -10.72 1.59
C GLN A 165 -7.46 -10.94 0.25
N ILE A 166 -8.78 -10.81 0.25
CA ILE A 166 -9.58 -10.72 -0.95
C ILE A 166 -10.40 -9.45 -0.90
N GLY A 167 -10.84 -8.97 -2.05
CA GLY A 167 -11.74 -7.84 -2.06
C GLY A 167 -12.24 -7.48 -3.43
N LEU A 168 -12.99 -6.39 -3.45
CA LEU A 168 -13.67 -5.89 -4.62
C LEU A 168 -13.63 -4.37 -4.58
N THR A 169 -13.21 -3.74 -5.66
CA THR A 169 -13.45 -2.31 -5.88
C THR A 169 -14.48 -2.19 -7.00
N THR A 170 -15.54 -1.43 -6.78
CA THR A 170 -16.49 -1.08 -7.84
C THR A 170 -16.22 0.35 -8.26
N GLU A 171 -16.17 0.59 -9.56
CA GLU A 171 -16.07 1.93 -10.14
C GLU A 171 -17.37 2.24 -10.87
N TRP A 172 -18.05 3.31 -10.47
CA TRP A 172 -19.23 3.85 -11.13
C TRP A 172 -18.92 5.23 -11.72
N ARG A 173 -18.75 5.28 -13.04
CA ARG A 173 -18.50 6.49 -13.81
C ARG A 173 -19.80 7.24 -14.03
N ILE A 174 -19.97 8.36 -13.33
CA ILE A 174 -21.15 9.21 -13.44
C ILE A 174 -20.97 10.17 -14.61
N THR A 175 -19.77 10.76 -14.74
CA THR A 175 -19.40 11.61 -15.88
C THR A 175 -18.00 11.22 -16.38
N ARG A 176 -17.52 11.92 -17.41
CA ARG A 176 -16.16 11.72 -17.95
C ARG A 176 -15.04 12.07 -16.96
N VAL A 177 -15.34 12.93 -15.98
CA VAL A 177 -14.38 13.50 -15.02
C VAL A 177 -14.68 13.09 -13.57
N PHE A 178 -15.74 12.32 -13.35
CA PHE A 178 -16.23 11.99 -12.01
C PHE A 178 -16.71 10.54 -11.93
N ALA A 179 -16.13 9.80 -10.98
CA ALA A 179 -16.51 8.44 -10.65
C ALA A 179 -16.66 8.26 -9.13
N LEU A 180 -17.54 7.36 -8.73
CA LEU A 180 -17.63 6.85 -7.37
C LEU A 180 -16.96 5.49 -7.30
N ASN A 181 -16.17 5.28 -6.26
CA ASN A 181 -15.49 4.03 -5.98
C ASN A 181 -15.94 3.47 -4.64
N LEU A 182 -16.44 2.24 -4.62
CA LEU A 182 -16.70 1.50 -3.38
C LEU A 182 -15.71 0.35 -3.30
N ARG A 183 -14.82 0.40 -2.31
CA ARG A 183 -13.85 -0.66 -2.03
C ARG A 183 -14.30 -1.47 -0.84
N PHE A 184 -14.36 -2.78 -0.99
CA PHE A 184 -14.51 -3.76 0.07
C PHE A 184 -13.26 -4.65 0.12
N ARG A 185 -12.82 -4.97 1.33
CA ARG A 185 -11.69 -5.85 1.61
C ARG A 185 -12.03 -6.75 2.78
N PHE A 186 -11.59 -7.99 2.69
CA PHE A 186 -11.75 -9.02 3.69
C PHE A 186 -10.46 -9.83 3.81
N ALA A 187 -10.01 -10.06 5.03
CA ALA A 187 -8.82 -10.83 5.36
C ALA A 187 -9.25 -12.13 6.05
N PRO A 188 -9.48 -13.21 5.29
CA PRO A 188 -9.82 -14.50 5.88
C PRO A 188 -8.69 -15.10 6.72
N TRP A 189 -7.45 -14.68 6.50
CA TRP A 189 -6.29 -15.24 7.18
C TRP A 189 -5.26 -14.15 7.48
N VAL A 190 -4.84 -14.09 8.73
CA VAL A 190 -3.75 -13.26 9.24
C VAL A 190 -2.98 -14.13 10.22
N ASP A 191 -1.67 -14.16 10.09
CA ASP A 191 -0.77 -14.93 10.93
C ASP A 191 0.39 -14.03 11.35
N VAL A 192 0.70 -14.03 12.63
CA VAL A 192 1.84 -13.29 13.19
C VAL A 192 2.56 -14.20 14.17
N SER A 193 3.78 -14.57 13.82
CA SER A 193 4.64 -15.44 14.60
C SER A 193 5.95 -14.76 14.93
N GLY A 194 6.51 -15.13 16.07
CA GLY A 194 7.81 -14.69 16.53
C GLY A 194 8.55 -15.84 17.20
N ALA A 195 9.85 -15.94 16.95
CA ALA A 195 10.71 -16.86 17.65
C ALA A 195 11.96 -16.10 18.08
N GLY A 196 12.33 -16.20 19.34
CA GLY A 196 13.53 -15.59 19.87
C GLY A 196 14.26 -16.53 20.80
N GLY A 197 15.53 -16.26 20.98
CA GLY A 197 16.35 -17.03 21.89
C GLY A 197 17.66 -16.34 22.12
N GLY A 198 18.39 -16.85 23.09
CA GLY A 198 19.75 -16.42 23.28
C GLY A 198 20.49 -17.29 24.27
N THR A 199 21.79 -17.12 24.23
CA THR A 199 22.73 -17.91 25.04
C THR A 199 23.24 -17.04 26.17
N ILE A 200 22.89 -17.40 27.40
CA ILE A 200 23.48 -16.80 28.60
C ILE A 200 24.74 -17.58 28.92
N GLN A 201 25.89 -16.94 28.83
CA GLN A 201 27.14 -17.52 29.29
C GLN A 201 27.40 -17.10 30.75
N PHE A 202 27.29 -18.07 31.68
CA PHE A 202 27.53 -17.82 33.10
C PHE A 202 29.03 -17.82 33.42
N ASP A 203 29.79 -18.71 32.76
CA ASP A 203 31.24 -18.83 32.88
C ASP A 203 31.85 -19.45 31.59
N PRO A 204 33.19 -19.52 31.42
CA PRO A 204 33.82 -20.06 30.21
C PRO A 204 33.46 -21.52 29.85
N ALA A 205 32.95 -22.30 30.80
CA ALA A 205 32.56 -23.70 30.62
C ALA A 205 31.03 -23.92 30.68
N THR A 206 30.24 -22.93 31.13
CA THR A 206 28.79 -23.05 31.33
C THR A 206 28.01 -22.02 30.52
N SER A 207 27.22 -22.52 29.57
CA SER A 207 26.24 -21.72 28.82
C SER A 207 24.84 -22.33 28.92
N VAL A 208 23.82 -21.48 29.03
CA VAL A 208 22.41 -21.87 28.94
C VAL A 208 21.80 -21.26 27.70
N GLU A 209 21.26 -22.11 26.82
CA GLU A 209 20.49 -21.70 25.67
C GLU A 209 19.02 -21.56 26.07
N VAL A 210 18.45 -20.39 25.84
CA VAL A 210 17.02 -20.10 26.05
C VAL A 210 16.39 -19.94 24.68
N ALA A 211 15.36 -20.74 24.38
CA ALA A 211 14.54 -20.61 23.19
C ALA A 211 13.09 -20.33 23.60
N ALA A 212 12.47 -19.34 22.95
CA ALA A 212 11.09 -18.95 23.11
C ALA A 212 10.45 -18.78 21.73
N SER A 213 9.31 -19.42 21.50
CA SER A 213 8.46 -19.16 20.35
C SER A 213 7.12 -18.65 20.83
N GLY A 214 6.58 -17.65 20.16
CA GLY A 214 5.26 -17.10 20.41
C GLY A 214 4.52 -16.94 19.10
N GLU A 215 3.26 -17.37 19.09
CA GLU A 215 2.29 -17.00 18.07
C GLU A 215 1.33 -16.02 18.73
N LEU A 216 1.07 -14.89 18.08
CA LEU A 216 0.02 -14.00 18.54
C LEU A 216 -1.31 -14.67 18.21
N ASP A 217 -2.18 -14.78 19.21
CA ASP A 217 -3.57 -15.18 18.97
C ASP A 217 -4.22 -14.12 18.08
N THR A 218 -4.34 -14.46 16.80
CA THR A 218 -4.92 -13.60 15.77
C THR A 218 -6.41 -13.86 15.61
N SER A 219 -7.07 -14.56 16.53
CA SER A 219 -8.53 -14.79 16.49
C SER A 219 -9.34 -13.49 16.43
N GLU A 220 -8.84 -12.38 16.98
CA GLU A 220 -9.47 -11.06 16.81
C GLU A 220 -9.23 -10.42 15.43
N ALA A 221 -8.18 -10.85 14.74
CA ALA A 221 -7.86 -10.48 13.35
C ALA A 221 -8.52 -11.43 12.33
N GLU A 222 -8.99 -12.60 12.76
CA GLU A 222 -9.85 -13.45 11.95
C GLU A 222 -11.08 -12.62 11.53
N PHE A 223 -11.36 -12.62 10.23
CA PHE A 223 -12.43 -11.82 9.63
C PHE A 223 -12.24 -10.31 9.63
N ALA A 224 -10.98 -9.81 9.62
CA ALA A 224 -10.72 -8.39 9.42
C ALA A 224 -11.37 -7.91 8.11
N PHE A 225 -12.07 -6.78 8.14
CA PHE A 225 -12.71 -6.23 6.95
C PHE A 225 -12.65 -4.71 6.93
N SER A 226 -12.76 -4.13 5.73
CA SER A 226 -12.98 -2.70 5.58
C SER A 226 -13.83 -2.41 4.37
N PHE A 227 -14.59 -1.31 4.45
CA PHE A 227 -15.24 -0.71 3.30
C PHE A 227 -14.88 0.77 3.22
N VAL A 228 -14.68 1.28 2.01
CA VAL A 228 -14.36 2.69 1.76
C VAL A 228 -15.13 3.17 0.55
N LEU A 229 -15.85 4.28 0.70
CA LEU A 229 -16.48 5.00 -0.40
C LEU A 229 -15.65 6.23 -0.73
N ALA A 230 -15.26 6.39 -1.99
CA ALA A 230 -14.45 7.50 -2.46
C ALA A 230 -15.03 8.13 -3.73
N ALA A 231 -14.98 9.44 -3.80
CA ALA A 231 -15.16 10.22 -5.00
C ALA A 231 -13.81 10.35 -5.73
N HIS A 232 -13.80 10.11 -7.03
CA HIS A 232 -12.64 10.30 -7.89
C HIS A 232 -12.96 11.35 -8.95
N PHE A 233 -12.14 12.40 -8.98
CA PHE A 233 -12.18 13.48 -9.94
C PHE A 233 -10.95 13.41 -10.83
N SER A 234 -11.16 13.51 -12.13
CA SER A 234 -10.10 13.41 -13.14
C SER A 234 -10.10 14.64 -14.05
N TRP A 235 -8.95 15.28 -14.16
CA TRP A 235 -8.63 16.37 -15.09
C TRP A 235 -7.43 15.97 -15.94
N SER A 236 -7.19 16.64 -17.06
CA SER A 236 -6.29 16.18 -18.13
C SER A 236 -4.92 15.69 -17.66
N TRP A 237 -4.33 16.35 -16.67
CA TRP A 237 -3.04 15.99 -16.09
C TRP A 237 -3.11 15.75 -14.58
N PHE A 238 -4.28 15.85 -13.96
CA PHE A 238 -4.44 15.90 -12.50
C PHE A 238 -5.61 15.04 -12.05
N ASN A 239 -5.46 14.34 -10.94
CA ASN A 239 -6.48 13.49 -10.37
C ASN A 239 -6.57 13.69 -8.87
N LEU A 240 -7.79 13.78 -8.35
CA LEU A 240 -8.10 13.88 -6.94
C LEU A 240 -9.05 12.77 -6.55
N ARG A 241 -8.68 12.02 -5.52
CA ARG A 241 -9.55 11.04 -4.88
C ARG A 241 -9.71 11.40 -3.41
N ILE A 242 -10.95 11.48 -2.97
CA ILE A 242 -11.29 11.77 -1.58
C ILE A 242 -12.41 10.83 -1.13
N GLY A 243 -12.27 10.25 0.05
CA GLY A 243 -13.21 9.25 0.54
C GLY A 243 -13.10 8.99 2.03
N GLY A 244 -14.05 8.20 2.50
CA GLY A 244 -14.17 7.80 3.89
C GLY A 244 -14.71 6.38 3.99
N GLY A 245 -14.37 5.71 5.07
CA GLY A 245 -14.78 4.34 5.31
C GLY A 245 -14.65 3.94 6.76
N TRP A 246 -14.89 2.66 7.01
CA TRP A 246 -14.79 2.05 8.32
C TRP A 246 -14.27 0.62 8.21
N GLY A 247 -13.45 0.23 9.19
CA GLY A 247 -13.00 -1.14 9.36
C GLY A 247 -11.54 -1.22 9.76
N ASN A 248 -10.93 -2.36 9.50
CA ASN A 248 -9.51 -2.62 9.73
C ASN A 248 -8.68 -1.81 8.74
N MET A 249 -7.93 -0.84 9.24
CA MET A 249 -7.01 -0.05 8.42
C MET A 249 -5.95 -0.98 7.82
N ASN A 250 -5.63 -0.74 6.55
CA ASN A 250 -4.57 -1.46 5.86
C ASN A 250 -3.54 -0.44 5.39
N LEU A 251 -2.26 -0.67 5.68
CA LEU A 251 -1.15 0.11 5.15
C LEU A 251 -1.02 -0.13 3.64
N PRO A 252 -1.33 0.86 2.79
CA PRO A 252 -1.29 0.68 1.34
C PRO A 252 0.11 0.28 0.87
N GLY A 253 0.21 -0.69 -0.03
CA GLY A 253 1.51 -1.20 -0.47
C GLY A 253 1.97 -2.38 0.36
N LEU A 254 2.23 -2.21 1.67
CA LEU A 254 2.62 -3.29 2.60
C LEU A 254 1.55 -4.37 2.78
N ASN A 255 0.30 -3.95 2.66
CA ASN A 255 -0.86 -4.79 2.84
C ASN A 255 -0.94 -5.40 4.27
N PHE A 256 -0.40 -4.69 5.28
CA PHE A 256 -0.54 -5.03 6.70
C PHE A 256 -1.81 -4.45 7.31
N LEU A 257 -2.51 -5.26 8.09
CA LEU A 257 -3.78 -4.91 8.72
C LEU A 257 -3.57 -4.49 10.17
N PHE A 258 -4.15 -3.35 10.53
CA PHE A 258 -4.39 -3.04 11.92
C PHE A 258 -5.63 -3.80 12.40
N VAL A 259 -5.47 -4.59 13.46
CA VAL A 259 -6.55 -5.41 14.05
C VAL A 259 -7.68 -4.54 14.61
N GLN A 260 -7.36 -3.32 15.03
CA GLN A 260 -8.36 -2.36 15.51
C GLN A 260 -9.14 -1.72 14.35
N ARG A 261 -10.48 -1.79 14.44
CA ARG A 261 -11.37 -1.08 13.52
C ARG A 261 -11.37 0.42 13.83
N SER A 262 -11.33 1.24 12.78
CA SER A 262 -11.29 2.69 12.90
C SER A 262 -11.90 3.36 11.66
N PRO A 263 -12.19 4.67 11.71
CA PRO A 263 -12.46 5.46 10.52
C PRO A 263 -11.27 5.40 9.56
N ILE A 264 -11.55 5.17 8.28
CA ILE A 264 -10.54 5.18 7.22
C ILE A 264 -10.74 6.44 6.40
N VAL A 265 -9.68 7.24 6.28
CA VAL A 265 -9.67 8.39 5.36
C VAL A 265 -8.93 7.99 4.09
N GLU A 266 -9.55 8.26 2.95
CA GLU A 266 -8.93 8.06 1.65
C GLU A 266 -8.63 9.42 1.03
N LEU A 267 -7.35 9.66 0.75
CA LEU A 267 -6.88 10.82 0.02
C LEU A 267 -5.85 10.35 -1.01
N GLY A 268 -6.07 10.71 -2.26
CA GLY A 268 -5.12 10.49 -3.35
C GLY A 268 -5.06 11.74 -4.21
N VAL A 269 -3.86 12.23 -4.46
CA VAL A 269 -3.62 13.33 -5.39
C VAL A 269 -2.48 12.88 -6.28
N PHE A 270 -2.67 12.94 -7.60
CA PHE A 270 -1.61 12.62 -8.54
C PHE A 270 -1.74 13.36 -9.86
N ALA A 271 -0.59 13.62 -10.48
CA ALA A 271 -0.49 14.09 -11.83
C ALA A 271 -0.07 12.96 -12.77
N ARG A 272 -0.52 13.01 -14.03
CA ARG A 272 -0.21 12.01 -15.06
C ARG A 272 0.21 12.72 -16.36
N PHE A 273 1.29 12.29 -16.99
CA PHE A 273 1.85 12.87 -18.22
C PHE A 273 2.73 11.89 -19.00
#